data_AF-A0AA38I872-F1
#
_entry.id   AF-A0AA38I872-F1
#
_cell.length_a   1.000
_cell.length_b   1.000
_cell.length_c   1.000
_cell.angle_alpha   90.00
_cell.angle_beta   90.00
_cell.angle_gamma   90.00
#
_symmetry.space_group_name_H-M   'P 1'
#
loop_
_entity.id
_entity.type
_entity.pdbx_description
1 polymer ?
#
loop_
_entity_poly.entity_id
_entity_poly.type
_entity_poly.pdbx_seq_one_letter_code
_entity_poly.pdbx_strand_id
1 'polypeptide(L)'
;MIKVALVMVVFGACRRDELVKMKRNDVRDMGQHILVNIPASKNDKPRSFMVIEDNEMDALRLIRSYISRRPLDETNDRFFLCYVGVDVLHNLWVRIL
;
A
#
# COMPACT_ATOMS: atom_id res chain seq x y z
N MET A 1 7.52 2.90 -2.76
CA MET A 1 6.44 1.92 -2.98
C MET A 1 6.91 0.49 -2.68
N ILE A 2 7.89 -0.08 -3.39
CA ILE A 2 8.35 -1.48 -3.19
C ILE A 2 8.76 -1.81 -1.75
N LYS A 3 9.51 -0.93 -1.06
CA LYS A 3 9.90 -1.14 0.34
C LYS A 3 8.69 -1.31 1.28
N VAL A 4 7.65 -0.52 1.08
CA VAL A 4 6.42 -0.60 1.89
C VAL A 4 5.62 -1.85 1.55
N ALA A 5 5.58 -2.25 0.28
CA ALA A 5 4.97 -3.53 -0.11
C ALA A 5 5.69 -4.71 0.54
N LEU A 6 7.04 -4.68 0.62
CA LEU A 6 7.82 -5.71 1.30
C LEU A 6 7.45 -5.81 2.79
N VAL A 7 7.33 -4.67 3.49
CA VAL A 7 6.87 -4.65 4.90
C VAL A 7 5.50 -5.33 5.03
N MET A 8 4.53 -5.00 4.18
CA MET A 8 3.21 -5.62 4.23
C MET A 8 3.26 -7.14 4.00
N VAL A 9 4.15 -7.62 3.13
CA VAL A 9 4.33 -9.06 2.89
C VAL A 9 4.99 -9.74 4.09
N VAL A 10 6.04 -9.15 4.66
CA VAL A 10 6.77 -9.73 5.80
C VAL A 10 5.89 -9.83 7.04
N PHE A 11 5.15 -8.77 7.38
CA PHE A 11 4.33 -8.73 8.59
C PHE A 11 2.96 -9.40 8.43
N GLY A 12 2.34 -9.27 7.25
CA GLY A 12 0.95 -9.69 7.03
C GLY A 12 0.76 -10.92 6.14
N ALA A 13 1.86 -11.47 5.60
CA ALA A 13 1.84 -12.49 4.54
C ALA A 13 0.90 -12.09 3.38
N CYS A 14 0.87 -10.80 3.05
CA CYS A 14 -0.05 -10.24 2.08
C CYS A 14 0.19 -10.82 0.69
N ARG A 15 -0.87 -11.37 0.07
CA ARG A 15 -0.83 -11.82 -1.33
C ARG A 15 -0.85 -10.61 -2.26
N ARG A 16 -0.41 -10.82 -3.51
CA ARG A 16 -0.42 -9.76 -4.54
C ARG A 16 -1.78 -9.09 -4.68
N ASP A 17 -2.86 -9.88 -4.73
CA ASP A 17 -4.22 -9.34 -4.91
C ASP A 17 -4.67 -8.50 -3.70
N GLU A 18 -4.30 -8.92 -2.49
CA GLU A 18 -4.56 -8.17 -1.26
C GLU A 18 -3.83 -6.82 -1.27
N LEU A 19 -2.55 -6.80 -1.68
CA LEU A 19 -1.79 -5.56 -1.83
C LEU A 19 -2.40 -4.61 -2.86
N VAL A 20 -2.84 -5.13 -4.01
CA VAL A 20 -3.40 -4.31 -5.10
C VAL A 20 -4.76 -3.70 -4.73
N LYS A 21 -5.55 -4.42 -3.92
CA LYS A 21 -6.90 -4.01 -3.51
C LYS A 21 -6.95 -3.27 -2.17
N MET A 22 -5.86 -3.28 -1.40
CA MET A 22 -5.75 -2.59 -0.12
C MET A 22 -6.12 -1.11 -0.27
N LYS A 23 -7.04 -0.64 0.56
CA LYS A 23 -7.50 0.76 0.56
C LYS A 23 -6.74 1.58 1.57
N ARG A 24 -6.78 2.91 1.42
CA ARG A 24 -6.18 3.85 2.38
C ARG A 24 -6.70 3.62 3.80
N ASN A 25 -8.01 3.45 3.96
CA ASN A 25 -8.64 3.32 5.27
C ASN A 25 -8.38 1.94 5.91
N ASP A 26 -7.89 0.98 5.14
CA ASP A 26 -7.46 -0.32 5.66
C ASP A 26 -6.14 -0.21 6.44
N VAL A 27 -5.35 0.85 6.19
CA VAL A 27 -4.06 1.11 6.86
C VAL A 27 -4.21 2.30 7.80
N ARG A 28 -4.20 2.03 9.11
CA ARG A 28 -4.42 3.04 10.15
C ARG A 28 -3.18 3.21 11.01
N ASP A 29 -2.64 4.43 11.05
CA ASP A 29 -1.56 4.78 11.98
C ASP A 29 -2.15 5.03 13.37
N MET A 30 -1.72 4.24 14.34
CA MET A 30 -2.14 4.33 15.75
C MET A 30 -1.05 4.98 16.62
N GLY A 31 -0.03 5.61 16.01
CA GLY A 31 1.07 6.28 16.70
C GLY A 31 2.18 5.33 17.15
N GLN A 32 1.86 4.26 17.88
CA GLN A 32 2.86 3.27 18.31
C GLN A 32 2.99 2.09 17.33
N HIS A 33 1.98 1.86 16.52
CA HIS A 33 1.92 0.77 15.56
C HIS A 33 1.01 1.18 14.39
N ILE A 34 1.07 0.42 13.32
CA ILE A 34 0.17 0.56 12.18
C ILE A 34 -0.71 -0.68 12.10
N LEU A 35 -2.02 -0.46 12.20
CA LEU A 35 -3.01 -1.52 12.05
C LEU A 35 -3.41 -1.64 10.58
N VAL A 36 -3.23 -2.82 10.01
CA VAL A 36 -3.60 -3.13 8.63
C VAL A 36 -4.74 -4.13 8.64
N ASN A 37 -5.85 -3.76 8.00
CA ASN A 37 -7.00 -4.62 7.79
C ASN A 37 -6.96 -5.19 6.37
N ILE A 38 -7.17 -6.50 6.25
CA ILE A 38 -7.34 -7.18 4.97
C ILE A 38 -8.81 -7.63 4.91
N PRO A 39 -9.64 -6.97 4.08
CA PRO A 39 -11.03 -7.37 3.94
C PRO A 39 -11.14 -8.77 3.34
N ALA A 40 -12.27 -9.43 3.57
CA ALA A 40 -12.53 -10.76 3.05
C ALA A 40 -12.43 -10.76 1.51
N SER A 41 -11.79 -11.80 0.97
CA SER A 41 -11.86 -12.11 -0.45
C SER A 41 -12.82 -13.27 -0.67
N LYS A 42 -13.11 -13.63 -1.93
CA LYS A 42 -14.04 -14.72 -2.27
C LYS A 42 -13.74 -16.04 -1.54
N ASN A 43 -12.46 -16.32 -1.27
CA ASN A 43 -12.00 -17.58 -0.68
C ASN A 43 -11.25 -17.40 0.64
N ASP A 44 -11.05 -16.16 1.12
CA ASP A 44 -10.23 -15.90 2.30
C ASP A 44 -10.98 -15.09 3.35
N LYS A 45 -10.76 -15.47 4.60
CA LYS A 45 -11.40 -14.82 5.75
C LYS A 45 -10.77 -13.44 5.96
N PRO A 46 -11.54 -12.45 6.45
CA PRO A 46 -10.98 -11.17 6.82
C PRO A 46 -9.97 -11.36 7.95
N ARG A 47 -8.85 -10.65 7.87
CA ARG A 47 -7.80 -10.69 8.90
C ARG A 47 -7.17 -9.32 9.07
N SER A 48 -6.52 -9.11 10.20
CA SER A 48 -5.78 -7.89 10.48
C SER A 48 -4.44 -8.24 11.08
N PHE A 49 -3.45 -7.38 10.86
CA PHE A 49 -2.14 -7.50 11.48
C PHE A 49 -1.62 -6.14 11.90
N MET A 50 -0.67 -6.14 12.84
CA MET A 50 -0.01 -4.95 13.32
C MET A 50 1.42 -4.92 12.80
N VAL A 51 1.82 -3.78 12.26
CA VAL A 51 3.23 -3.44 12.05
C VAL A 51 3.65 -2.65 13.27
N ILE A 52 4.66 -3.17 13.98
CA ILE A 52 5.24 -2.55 15.17
C ILE A 52 6.64 -2.03 14.85
N GLU A 53 7.22 -1.29 15.78
CA GLU A 53 8.62 -0.85 15.65
C GLU A 53 9.56 -2.07 15.65
N ASP A 54 10.50 -2.06 14.73
CA ASP A 54 11.54 -3.08 14.58
C ASP A 54 12.86 -2.41 14.20
N ASN A 55 13.98 -2.97 14.65
CA ASN A 55 15.30 -2.35 14.47
C ASN A 55 15.93 -2.61 13.09
N GLU A 56 15.36 -3.50 12.28
CA GLU A 56 15.99 -4.01 11.05
C GLU A 56 15.45 -3.33 9.79
N MET A 57 14.13 -3.13 9.70
CA MET A 57 13.42 -2.62 8.54
C MET A 57 12.90 -1.20 8.72
N ASP A 58 12.83 -0.69 9.95
CA ASP A 58 12.30 0.64 10.26
C ASP A 58 10.91 0.84 9.61
N ALA A 59 10.07 -0.18 9.77
CA ALA A 59 8.84 -0.38 9.01
C ALA A 59 7.83 0.77 9.21
N LEU A 60 7.70 1.27 10.44
CA LEU A 60 6.81 2.38 10.77
C LEU A 60 7.19 3.65 10.00
N ARG A 61 8.48 4.00 9.99
CA ARG A 61 8.96 5.20 9.28
C ARG A 61 8.76 5.06 7.78
N LEU A 62 9.02 3.88 7.22
CA LEU A 62 8.81 3.61 5.79
C LEU A 62 7.34 3.80 5.39
N ILE A 63 6.40 3.24 6.16
CA ILE A 63 4.97 3.37 5.87
C ILE A 63 4.52 4.83 6.02
N ARG A 64 4.89 5.50 7.12
CA ARG A 64 4.54 6.93 7.35
C ARG A 64 5.05 7.85 6.26
N SER A 65 6.31 7.69 5.87
CA SER A 65 6.94 8.47 4.79
C SER A 65 6.24 8.23 3.45
N TYR A 66 5.72 7.02 3.22
CA TYR A 66 4.93 6.74 2.02
C TYR A 66 3.56 7.43 2.07
N ILE A 67 2.85 7.34 3.20
CA ILE A 67 1.55 8.00 3.40
C ILE A 67 1.70 9.52 3.21
N SER A 68 2.75 10.14 3.77
CA SER A 68 2.95 11.59 3.71
C SER A 68 3.30 12.11 2.32
N ARG A 69 3.96 11.30 1.49
CA ARG A 69 4.33 11.65 0.10
C ARG A 69 3.24 11.31 -0.90
N ARG A 70 2.22 10.55 -0.49
CA ARG A 70 1.12 10.16 -1.37
C ARG A 70 0.32 11.43 -1.72
N PRO A 71 0.03 11.68 -3.01
CA PRO A 71 -0.83 12.78 -3.40
C PRO A 71 -2.23 12.61 -2.76
N LEU A 72 -2.81 13.74 -2.36
CA LEU A 72 -4.18 13.85 -1.89
C LEU A 72 -5.13 13.82 -3.10
N ASP A 73 -5.15 12.69 -3.79
CA ASP A 73 -6.13 12.42 -4.83
C ASP A 73 -7.34 11.73 -4.18
N GLU A 74 -8.49 12.40 -4.25
CA GLU A 74 -9.76 11.90 -3.70
C GLU A 74 -10.38 10.79 -4.55
N THR A 75 -10.00 10.69 -5.83
CA THR A 75 -10.62 9.73 -6.76
C THR A 75 -10.12 8.30 -6.57
N ASN A 76 -8.89 8.13 -6.09
CA ASN A 76 -8.27 6.81 -5.92
C ASN A 76 -8.15 6.44 -4.43
N ASP A 77 -8.94 5.45 -4.01
CA ASP A 77 -8.97 4.95 -2.63
C ASP A 77 -7.88 3.90 -2.34
N ARG A 78 -7.11 3.45 -3.34
CA ARG A 78 -6.08 2.43 -3.16
C ARG A 78 -4.91 2.95 -2.34
N PHE A 79 -4.42 2.12 -1.43
CA PHE A 79 -3.25 2.44 -0.62
C PHE A 79 -2.00 2.57 -1.50
N PHE A 80 -1.72 1.56 -2.33
CA PHE A 80 -0.59 1.57 -3.25
C PHE A 80 -0.92 2.23 -4.59
N LEU A 81 -0.21 3.32 -4.90
CA LEU A 81 -0.26 4.00 -6.19
C LEU A 81 0.90 3.56 -7.11
N CYS A 82 0.58 3.33 -8.38
CA CYS A 82 1.56 3.20 -9.46
C CYS A 82 1.87 4.61 -10.00
N TYR A 83 3.12 5.04 -9.86
CA TYR A 83 3.58 6.28 -10.48
C TYR A 83 4.06 5.93 -11.89
N VAL A 84 3.24 6.25 -12.88
CA VAL A 84 3.61 6.14 -14.30
C VAL A 84 4.25 7.46 -14.69
N GLY A 85 5.49 7.43 -15.19
CA GLY A 85 6.16 8.63 -15.70
C GLY A 85 5.35 9.26 -16.83
N VAL A 86 5.33 10.60 -16.89
CA VAL A 86 4.58 11.38 -17.89
C VAL A 86 4.94 10.93 -19.32
N ASP A 87 6.19 10.56 -19.55
CA ASP A 87 6.69 10.05 -20.84
C ASP A 87 6.03 8.74 -21.27
N VAL A 88 5.62 7.89 -20.33
CA VAL A 88 4.98 6.60 -20.62
C VAL A 88 3.51 6.80 -21.00
N LEU A 89 2.84 7.80 -20.40
CA LEU A 89 1.47 8.14 -20.80
C LEU A 89 1.47 8.72 -22.22
N HIS A 90 2.35 9.67 -22.54
CA HIS A 90 2.44 10.24 -23.89
C HIS A 90 2.67 9.15 -24.96
N ASN A 91 3.56 8.19 -24.69
CA ASN A 91 3.81 7.05 -25.58
C ASN A 91 2.66 6.03 -25.67
N LEU A 92 1.81 5.90 -24.65
CA LEU A 92 0.60 5.07 -24.73
C LEU A 92 -0.52 5.75 -25.53
N TRP A 93 -0.70 7.07 -25.38
CA TRP A 93 -1.70 7.82 -26.14
C TRP A 93 -1.35 7.92 -27.64
N VAL A 94 -0.07 8.09 -27.98
CA VAL A 94 0.40 8.14 -29.39
C VAL A 94 0.34 6.78 -30.08
N ARG A 95 0.34 5.65 -29.35
CA ARG A 95 0.24 4.30 -29.94
C ARG A 95 -1.20 3.82 -30.16
N ILE A 96 -2.19 4.56 -29.69
CA ILE A 96 -3.63 4.25 -29.85
C ILE A 96 -4.26 5.10 -30.98
N LEU A 97 -3.53 6.10 -31.49
CA LEU A 97 -3.84 6.87 -32.70
C LEU A 97 -2.96 6.39 -33.87
#